data_AF-A0A445AQD4-F1
#
_entry.id   AF-A0A445AQD4-F1
#
_cell.length_a   1.000
_cell.length_b   1.000
_cell.length_c   1.000
_cell.angle_alpha   90.00
_cell.angle_beta   90.00
_cell.angle_gamma   90.00
#
_symmetry.space_group_name_H-M   'P 1'
#
loop_
_entity.id
_entity.type
_entity.pdbx_description
1 polymer ?
#
loop_
_entity_poly.entity_id
_entity_poly.type
_entity_poly.pdbx_seq_one_letter_code
_entity_poly.pdbx_strand_id
1 'polypeptide(L)'
;MVTVNLEDVLYTRNDDGVNYGDVASLTDDDILRKVFRTEEDAYDFYQKFGRFHGFGICKGDMFKDGGGNLIRRRFFCNREGLRHRKHYNRVDRRRPHKPETRTNCEARMCIYLDRSNNIWRVKKVITKHNHALTHPGMVHLIPNFRSMTEAEKAQIDGMQGCGISTSKTMQYLAGMAGGYSLVGFLKKDAYDYVDRSRRARIADGDANSAIMWLYADMGVDEFETEWAGASAKYGLNDTLWGNQVYGKREMWANTYLRDMFCAGFRTTSRCEGINSVVKKFLQSKHTMLELVQNLELLLREFRNNELLSQFRSIYGDPVLTTSLDSLERFATRVYTRTVFNDVKKELEAIASVNFVGVRRSLTTKVYTVDEFGHPGRPIVVLCHKNMGRL
;
A
#
# COMPACT_ATOMS: atom_id res chain seq x y z
N MET A 1 -7.71 -19.63 11.10
CA MET A 1 -7.36 -18.21 11.22
C MET A 1 -6.15 -18.16 12.15
N VAL A 2 -4.94 -17.99 11.63
CA VAL A 2 -3.81 -17.67 12.51
C VAL A 2 -3.99 -16.19 12.80
N THR A 3 -4.81 -15.88 13.80
CA THR A 3 -4.69 -14.59 14.46
C THR A 3 -3.26 -14.56 14.98
N VAL A 4 -2.47 -13.59 14.54
CA VAL A 4 -1.24 -13.25 15.27
C VAL A 4 -1.68 -13.15 16.71
N ASN A 5 -1.19 -14.05 17.55
CA ASN A 5 -1.39 -13.93 18.97
C ASN A 5 -0.70 -12.61 19.30
N LEU A 6 -1.47 -11.57 19.61
CA LEU A 6 -0.91 -10.24 19.90
C LEU A 6 0.04 -10.32 21.11
N GLU A 7 -0.05 -11.41 21.88
CA GLU A 7 0.88 -11.85 22.91
C GLU A 7 2.26 -12.29 22.38
N ASP A 8 2.37 -12.82 21.16
CA ASP A 8 3.67 -13.16 20.54
C ASP A 8 4.36 -11.94 19.89
N VAL A 9 3.65 -10.80 19.82
CA VAL A 9 4.20 -9.48 19.46
C VAL A 9 4.42 -8.64 20.73
N LEU A 10 4.60 -9.29 21.89
CA LEU A 10 5.07 -8.65 23.10
C LEU A 10 6.57 -8.33 22.97
N TYR A 11 6.87 -7.29 22.19
CA TYR A 11 7.96 -6.39 22.52
C TYR A 11 7.36 -5.01 22.81
N THR A 12 7.73 -4.53 23.98
CA THR A 12 7.21 -3.40 24.74
C THR A 12 7.08 -2.11 23.93
N ARG A 13 6.13 -1.26 24.33
CA ARG A 13 5.82 0.12 23.86
C ARG A 13 7.02 1.09 23.65
N ASN A 14 8.26 0.66 23.82
CA ASN A 14 9.49 1.46 23.84
C ASN A 14 10.49 1.15 22.71
N ASP A 15 10.14 0.33 21.71
CA ASP A 15 11.12 -0.14 20.72
C ASP A 15 11.53 0.94 19.69
N ASP A 16 10.77 2.02 19.53
CA ASP A 16 11.10 3.10 18.59
C ASP A 16 12.08 4.15 19.13
N GLY A 17 12.68 3.92 20.31
CA GLY A 17 13.67 4.79 20.94
C GLY A 17 13.13 6.13 21.45
N VAL A 18 11.81 6.36 21.38
CA VAL A 18 11.18 7.60 21.84
C VAL A 18 10.72 7.45 23.28
N ASN A 19 11.16 8.35 24.17
CA ASN A 19 10.67 8.39 25.54
C ASN A 19 9.27 9.02 25.57
N TYR A 20 8.24 8.23 25.88
CA TYR A 20 6.85 8.69 25.99
C TYR A 20 6.38 9.04 27.41
N GLY A 21 7.27 9.04 28.41
CA GLY A 21 6.88 9.25 29.82
C GLY A 21 6.16 10.58 30.07
N ASP A 22 6.45 11.60 29.26
CA ASP A 22 5.85 12.93 29.31
C ASP A 22 4.45 13.02 28.68
N VAL A 23 4.02 12.01 27.92
CA VAL A 23 2.69 11.94 27.28
C VAL A 23 1.84 10.77 27.74
N ALA A 24 2.43 9.77 28.41
CA ALA A 24 1.78 8.48 28.66
C ALA A 24 0.54 8.53 29.57
N SER A 25 0.44 9.55 30.42
CA SER A 25 -0.62 9.67 31.43
C SER A 25 -1.19 11.08 31.52
N LEU A 26 -1.12 11.85 30.42
CA LEU A 26 -1.70 13.19 30.41
C LEU A 26 -3.22 13.14 30.32
N THR A 27 -3.87 13.85 31.24
CA THR A 27 -5.30 14.16 31.13
C THR A 27 -5.52 15.36 30.21
N ASP A 28 -6.78 15.59 29.77
CA ASP A 28 -7.15 16.78 29.01
C ASP A 28 -6.73 18.07 29.75
N ASP A 29 -6.86 18.12 31.08
CA ASP A 29 -6.45 19.26 31.90
C ASP A 29 -4.93 19.46 31.90
N ASP A 30 -4.14 18.39 31.92
CA ASP A 30 -2.69 18.48 31.85
C ASP A 30 -2.22 19.02 30.49
N ILE A 31 -2.89 18.61 29.42
CA ILE A 31 -2.64 19.12 28.07
C ILE A 31 -3.03 20.60 27.98
N LEU A 32 -4.17 21.01 28.58
CA LEU A 32 -4.60 22.41 28.61
C LEU A 32 -3.61 23.34 29.33
N ARG A 33 -2.84 22.83 30.29
CA ARG A 33 -1.80 23.59 31.00
C ARG A 33 -0.48 23.71 30.22
N LYS A 34 -0.31 22.97 29.11
CA LYS A 34 0.93 23.03 28.32
C LYS A 34 1.09 24.37 27.62
N VAL A 35 2.35 24.79 27.53
CA VAL A 35 2.80 25.99 26.83
C VAL A 35 3.99 25.66 25.94
N PHE A 36 4.11 26.35 24.82
CA PHE A 36 5.11 26.09 23.78
C PHE A 36 5.74 27.40 23.31
N ARG A 37 7.00 27.35 22.87
CA ARG A 37 7.69 28.54 22.34
C ARG A 37 7.29 28.80 20.89
N THR A 38 7.06 27.74 20.12
CA THR A 38 6.70 27.82 18.69
C THR A 38 5.43 27.01 18.37
N GLU A 39 4.85 27.22 17.18
CA GLU A 39 3.74 26.37 16.67
C GLU A 39 4.24 24.95 16.41
N GLU A 40 5.48 24.84 15.97
CA GLU A 40 6.17 23.62 15.66
C GLU A 40 6.39 22.77 16.91
N ASP A 41 6.85 23.36 18.03
CA ASP A 41 6.98 22.64 19.31
C ASP A 41 5.63 22.04 19.78
N ALA A 42 4.54 22.81 19.59
CA ALA A 42 3.20 22.35 19.92
C ALA A 42 2.74 21.21 18.98
N TYR A 43 3.10 21.30 17.71
CA TYR A 43 2.83 20.24 16.74
C TYR A 43 3.61 18.97 17.07
N ASP A 44 4.89 19.06 17.41
CA ASP A 44 5.76 17.94 17.75
C ASP A 44 5.29 17.25 19.03
N PHE A 45 4.90 18.02 20.05
CA PHE A 45 4.25 17.50 21.25
C PHE A 45 2.99 16.70 20.91
N TYR A 46 2.11 17.27 20.08
CA TYR A 46 0.88 16.56 19.72
C TYR A 46 1.18 15.35 18.85
N GLN A 47 2.15 15.43 17.93
CA GLN A 47 2.61 14.31 17.11
C GLN A 47 3.06 13.15 17.99
N LYS A 48 3.85 13.42 19.02
CA LYS A 48 4.28 12.45 20.02
C LYS A 48 3.12 11.87 20.81
N PHE A 49 2.18 12.71 21.25
CA PHE A 49 0.95 12.29 21.93
C PHE A 49 0.12 11.34 21.04
N GLY A 50 -0.14 11.73 19.79
CA GLY A 50 -0.88 10.90 18.84
C GLY A 50 -0.18 9.59 18.51
N ARG A 51 1.16 9.62 18.40
CA ARG A 51 1.96 8.40 18.19
C ARG A 51 1.79 7.45 19.37
N PHE A 52 1.92 7.93 20.59
CA PHE A 52 1.73 7.12 21.80
C PHE A 52 0.31 6.53 21.89
N HIS A 53 -0.72 7.35 21.63
CA HIS A 53 -2.11 6.94 21.73
C HIS A 53 -2.64 6.21 20.47
N GLY A 54 -1.89 6.15 19.38
CA GLY A 54 -2.21 5.35 18.20
C GLY A 54 -3.08 6.03 17.14
N PHE A 55 -3.00 7.36 17.00
CA PHE A 55 -3.67 8.11 15.93
C PHE A 55 -2.72 9.07 15.21
N GLY A 56 -2.90 9.25 13.90
CA GLY A 56 -2.14 10.24 13.13
C GLY A 56 -2.73 11.65 13.26
N ILE A 57 -1.94 12.66 12.92
CA ILE A 57 -2.32 14.07 13.10
C ILE A 57 -2.22 14.86 11.81
N CYS A 58 -3.22 15.68 11.55
CA CYS A 58 -3.26 16.62 10.43
C CYS A 58 -3.23 18.07 10.94
N LYS A 59 -2.34 18.90 10.38
CA LYS A 59 -2.42 20.36 10.55
C LYS A 59 -3.68 20.85 9.85
N GLY A 60 -4.59 21.46 10.59
CA GLY A 60 -5.81 22.04 10.04
C GLY A 60 -5.77 23.56 10.04
N ASP A 61 -6.95 24.17 10.17
CA ASP A 61 -7.11 25.60 9.98
C ASP A 61 -6.18 26.45 10.87
N MET A 62 -5.61 27.47 10.24
CA MET A 62 -4.86 28.53 10.90
C MET A 62 -5.63 29.84 10.83
N PHE A 63 -5.43 30.69 11.83
CA PHE A 63 -5.96 32.05 11.80
C PHE A 63 -4.81 33.03 12.03
N LYS A 64 -4.74 34.04 11.16
CA LYS A 64 -3.76 35.10 11.20
C LYS A 64 -4.43 36.40 11.64
N ASP A 65 -3.66 37.29 12.25
CA ASP A 65 -4.12 38.64 12.52
C ASP A 65 -4.06 39.54 11.27
N GLY A 66 -4.45 40.81 11.42
CA GLY A 66 -4.38 41.79 10.34
C GLY A 66 -2.96 42.07 9.83
N GLY A 67 -1.92 41.73 10.61
CA GLY A 67 -0.52 41.83 10.20
C GLY A 67 0.03 40.56 9.54
N GLY A 68 -0.79 39.53 9.34
CA GLY A 68 -0.38 38.26 8.73
C GLY A 68 0.34 37.29 9.69
N ASN A 69 0.44 37.63 10.98
CA ASN A 69 1.05 36.79 12.00
C ASN A 69 0.10 35.68 12.41
N LEU A 70 0.61 34.46 12.53
CA LEU A 70 -0.17 33.31 13.01
C LEU A 70 -0.52 33.50 14.48
N ILE A 71 -1.82 33.49 14.82
CA ILE A 71 -2.28 33.64 16.22
C ILE A 71 -3.07 32.44 16.74
N ARG A 72 -3.50 31.54 15.87
CA ARG A 72 -4.20 30.31 16.24
C ARG A 72 -3.93 29.21 15.24
N ARG A 73 -3.74 27.99 15.76
CA ARG A 73 -3.62 26.77 14.95
C ARG A 73 -4.44 25.64 15.54
N ARG A 74 -5.03 24.81 14.67
CA ARG A 74 -5.73 23.58 15.04
C ARG A 74 -5.01 22.36 14.48
N PHE A 75 -4.88 21.34 15.30
CA PHE A 75 -4.35 20.02 14.93
C PHE A 75 -5.44 18.99 15.14
N PHE A 76 -5.75 18.20 14.12
CA PHE A 76 -6.86 17.25 14.11
C PHE A 76 -6.35 15.83 14.04
N CYS A 77 -7.16 14.88 14.50
CA CYS A 77 -6.99 13.48 14.15
C CYS A 77 -7.00 13.31 12.62
N ASN A 78 -6.18 12.41 12.09
CA ASN A 78 -6.12 12.12 10.65
C ASN A 78 -7.38 11.45 10.07
N ARG A 79 -8.32 11.04 10.94
CA ARG A 79 -9.67 10.58 10.57
C ARG A 79 -10.72 11.69 10.57
N GLU A 80 -10.32 12.96 10.73
CA GLU A 80 -11.20 14.12 10.64
C GLU A 80 -11.86 14.27 9.26
N GLY A 81 -13.06 14.86 9.29
CA GLY A 81 -13.83 15.21 8.10
C GLY A 81 -14.49 14.01 7.43
N LEU A 82 -15.03 14.26 6.24
CA LEU A 82 -15.64 13.24 5.39
C LEU A 82 -14.93 13.20 4.03
N ARG A 83 -14.98 12.05 3.35
CA ARG A 83 -14.55 11.97 1.96
C ARG A 83 -15.58 12.66 1.07
N HIS A 84 -15.10 13.54 0.20
CA HIS A 84 -15.97 14.28 -0.72
C HIS A 84 -16.63 13.36 -1.76
N ARG A 85 -17.91 13.61 -2.08
CA ARG A 85 -18.76 12.79 -2.99
C ARG A 85 -18.09 12.50 -4.35
N LYS A 86 -17.38 13.48 -4.91
CA LYS A 86 -16.61 13.36 -6.17
C LYS A 86 -15.60 12.22 -6.21
N HIS A 87 -15.18 11.69 -5.07
CA HIS A 87 -14.27 10.54 -5.00
C HIS A 87 -14.97 9.19 -5.05
N TYR A 88 -16.30 9.15 -4.96
CA TYR A 88 -17.09 7.95 -5.21
C TYR A 88 -17.47 7.85 -6.69
N ASN A 89 -17.94 8.95 -7.28
CA ASN A 89 -18.57 8.95 -8.59
C ASN A 89 -17.60 9.28 -9.75
N ARG A 90 -16.37 8.78 -9.71
CA ARG A 90 -15.41 8.95 -10.82
C ARG A 90 -15.66 7.90 -11.90
N VAL A 91 -16.12 8.35 -13.07
CA VAL A 91 -16.42 7.51 -14.23
C VAL A 91 -15.13 7.02 -14.92
N ASP A 92 -14.07 7.83 -14.88
CA ASP A 92 -12.74 7.55 -15.48
C ASP A 92 -11.81 6.72 -14.56
N ARG A 93 -12.38 6.04 -13.57
CA ARG A 93 -11.62 5.34 -12.54
C ARG A 93 -10.91 4.10 -13.10
N ARG A 94 -9.58 4.19 -13.24
CA ARG A 94 -8.72 3.04 -13.61
C ARG A 94 -8.26 2.16 -12.44
N ARG A 95 -8.37 2.64 -11.20
CA ARG A 95 -7.89 1.93 -9.99
C ARG A 95 -9.03 1.72 -8.98
N PRO A 96 -9.03 0.62 -8.21
CA PRO A 96 -10.05 0.39 -7.19
C PRO A 96 -10.24 1.54 -6.20
N HIS A 97 -11.40 1.60 -5.55
CA HIS A 97 -11.65 2.57 -4.49
C HIS A 97 -10.58 2.47 -3.39
N LYS A 98 -10.00 3.62 -3.03
CA LYS A 98 -9.20 3.71 -1.82
C LYS A 98 -10.10 3.45 -0.60
N PRO A 99 -9.63 2.73 0.43
CA PRO A 99 -10.37 2.58 1.67
C PRO A 99 -10.80 3.92 2.25
N GLU A 100 -11.94 3.94 2.92
CA GLU A 100 -12.43 5.03 3.72
C GLU A 100 -11.68 5.05 5.05
N THR A 101 -11.01 6.16 5.32
CA THR A 101 -10.24 6.35 6.56
C THR A 101 -10.78 7.49 7.38
N ARG A 102 -11.68 8.32 6.81
CA ARG A 102 -12.26 9.48 7.47
C ARG A 102 -13.58 9.09 8.12
N THR A 103 -13.71 9.37 9.41
CA THR A 103 -14.87 9.01 10.23
C THR A 103 -15.54 10.24 10.82
N ASN A 104 -15.21 11.44 10.32
CA ASN A 104 -15.59 12.71 10.91
C ASN A 104 -15.18 12.83 12.39
N CYS A 105 -13.98 12.36 12.71
CA CYS A 105 -13.46 12.40 14.08
C CYS A 105 -13.25 13.85 14.55
N GLU A 106 -13.73 14.19 15.75
CA GLU A 106 -13.62 15.55 16.31
C GLU A 106 -12.39 15.75 17.21
N ALA A 107 -11.63 14.68 17.49
CA ALA A 107 -10.44 14.74 18.34
C ALA A 107 -9.43 15.74 17.78
N ARG A 108 -9.03 16.71 18.61
CA ARG A 108 -8.20 17.85 18.19
C ARG A 108 -7.53 18.57 19.35
N MET A 109 -6.44 19.27 19.05
CA MET A 109 -5.81 20.26 19.93
C MET A 109 -5.80 21.63 19.24
N CYS A 110 -6.14 22.68 19.99
CA CYS A 110 -6.19 24.06 19.51
C CYS A 110 -5.24 24.92 20.34
N ILE A 111 -4.29 25.59 19.68
CA ILE A 111 -3.35 26.50 20.32
C ILE A 111 -3.58 27.95 19.89
N TYR A 112 -3.24 28.87 20.77
CA TYR A 112 -3.32 30.32 20.56
C TYR A 112 -2.03 31.00 21.01
N LEU A 113 -1.63 32.04 20.29
CA LEU A 113 -0.50 32.87 20.66
C LEU A 113 -0.89 33.88 21.73
N ASP A 114 -0.28 33.79 22.89
CA ASP A 114 -0.25 34.83 23.92
C ASP A 114 0.82 35.86 23.51
N ARG A 115 0.37 36.99 22.95
CA ARG A 115 1.25 38.03 22.42
C ARG A 115 2.09 38.73 23.48
N SER A 116 1.59 38.83 24.71
CA SER A 116 2.28 39.54 25.79
C SER A 116 3.56 38.82 26.19
N ASN A 117 3.55 37.48 26.15
CA ASN A 117 4.67 36.64 26.53
C ASN A 117 5.36 35.96 25.34
N ASN A 118 4.81 36.12 24.13
CA ASN A 118 5.20 35.41 22.91
C ASN A 118 5.25 33.87 23.10
N ILE A 119 4.22 33.32 23.75
CA ILE A 119 4.10 31.90 24.09
C ILE A 119 2.81 31.33 23.50
N TRP A 120 2.88 30.12 22.96
CA TRP A 120 1.72 29.37 22.50
C TRP A 120 1.07 28.59 23.64
N ARG A 121 -0.23 28.77 23.85
CA ARG A 121 -1.00 28.08 24.90
C ARG A 121 -2.08 27.20 24.31
N VAL A 122 -2.31 26.04 24.93
CA VAL A 122 -3.45 25.19 24.55
C VAL A 122 -4.74 25.82 25.07
N LYS A 123 -5.69 26.09 24.17
CA LYS A 123 -7.01 26.64 24.54
C LYS A 123 -8.11 25.58 24.60
N LYS A 124 -7.99 24.54 23.77
CA LYS A 124 -8.97 23.46 23.70
C LYS A 124 -8.29 22.16 23.29
N VAL A 125 -8.64 21.08 23.98
CA VAL A 125 -8.28 19.71 23.60
C VAL A 125 -9.55 18.85 23.64
N ILE A 126 -9.64 17.89 22.72
CA ILE A 126 -10.63 16.80 22.71
C ILE A 126 -9.84 15.53 22.43
N THR A 127 -9.74 14.64 23.41
CA THR A 127 -9.00 13.36 23.28
C THR A 127 -9.89 12.17 22.93
N LYS A 128 -11.21 12.31 23.02
CA LYS A 128 -12.15 11.23 22.67
C LYS A 128 -12.24 11.02 21.16
N HIS A 129 -12.07 9.77 20.74
CA HIS A 129 -12.22 9.34 19.34
C HIS A 129 -13.53 8.59 19.11
N ASN A 130 -14.02 8.60 17.87
CA ASN A 130 -15.20 7.86 17.42
C ASN A 130 -14.83 6.59 16.61
N HIS A 131 -13.56 6.19 16.67
CA HIS A 131 -13.01 5.05 15.97
C HIS A 131 -11.99 4.35 16.86
N ALA A 132 -11.69 3.08 16.57
CA ALA A 132 -10.61 2.39 17.25
C ALA A 132 -9.26 3.06 16.97
N LEU A 133 -8.41 3.12 17.99
CA LEU A 133 -7.03 3.58 17.89
C LEU A 133 -6.14 2.44 17.40
N THR A 134 -5.03 2.80 16.74
CA THR A 134 -4.09 1.82 16.19
C THR A 134 -3.31 1.18 17.32
N HIS A 135 -3.16 -0.15 17.28
CA HIS A 135 -2.35 -0.87 18.25
C HIS A 135 -0.90 -0.33 18.28
N PRO A 136 -0.24 -0.20 19.45
CA PRO A 136 1.12 0.34 19.57
C PRO A 136 2.13 -0.29 18.59
N GLY A 137 2.09 -1.62 18.44
CA GLY A 137 2.96 -2.35 17.50
C GLY A 137 2.74 -2.04 16.02
N MET A 138 1.74 -1.23 15.66
CA MET A 138 1.36 -0.88 14.28
C MET A 138 1.36 0.63 14.02
N VAL A 139 1.66 1.46 15.03
CA VAL A 139 1.61 2.92 14.91
C VAL A 139 2.61 3.44 13.86
N HIS A 140 3.79 2.84 13.77
CA HIS A 140 4.82 3.19 12.78
C HIS A 140 4.34 3.01 11.31
N LEU A 141 3.23 2.30 11.09
CA LEU A 141 2.63 2.11 9.76
C LEU A 141 1.71 3.28 9.36
N ILE A 142 1.31 4.13 10.31
CA ILE A 142 0.47 5.30 10.05
C ILE A 142 1.27 6.30 9.19
N PRO A 143 0.73 6.77 8.05
CA PRO A 143 1.43 7.72 7.15
C PRO A 143 2.05 8.94 7.84
N ASN A 144 1.38 9.49 8.85
CA ASN A 144 1.84 10.68 9.59
C ASN A 144 3.13 10.46 10.40
N PHE A 145 3.52 9.21 10.64
CA PHE A 145 4.73 8.85 11.38
C PHE A 145 5.79 8.22 10.48
N ARG A 146 5.59 8.26 9.16
CA ARG A 146 6.52 7.71 8.18
C ARG A 146 7.25 8.82 7.44
N SER A 147 8.57 8.76 7.44
CA SER A 147 9.42 9.72 6.74
C SER A 147 10.76 9.07 6.38
N MET A 148 11.35 9.51 5.26
CA MET A 148 12.72 9.16 4.89
C MET A 148 13.59 10.39 5.08
N THR A 149 14.65 10.26 5.85
CA THR A 149 15.72 11.24 6.00
C THR A 149 16.54 11.36 4.71
N GLU A 150 17.26 12.47 4.56
CA GLU A 150 18.16 12.64 3.40
C GLU A 150 19.30 11.61 3.39
N ALA A 151 19.77 11.19 4.56
CA ALA A 151 20.78 10.14 4.68
C ALA A 151 20.25 8.79 4.15
N GLU A 152 19.04 8.40 4.52
CA GLU A 152 18.41 7.17 4.04
C GLU A 152 18.13 7.22 2.53
N LYS A 153 17.69 8.38 2.01
CA LYS A 153 17.53 8.59 0.57
C LYS A 153 18.86 8.43 -0.17
N ALA A 154 19.93 9.03 0.34
CA ALA A 154 21.27 8.90 -0.23
C ALA A 154 21.77 7.45 -0.20
N GLN A 155 21.50 6.71 0.88
CA GLN A 155 21.80 5.27 0.95
C GLN A 155 21.01 4.47 -0.09
N ILE A 156 19.72 4.76 -0.27
CA ILE A 156 18.89 4.13 -1.30
C ILE A 156 19.46 4.40 -2.68
N ASP A 157 19.79 5.66 -2.99
CA ASP A 157 20.32 6.06 -4.29
C ASP A 157 21.69 5.43 -4.56
N GLY A 158 22.58 5.39 -3.56
CA GLY A 158 23.88 4.73 -3.66
C GLY A 158 23.75 3.24 -3.96
N MET A 159 22.86 2.54 -3.23
CA MET A 159 22.58 1.12 -3.49
C MET A 159 21.96 0.88 -4.87
N GLN A 160 21.03 1.73 -5.32
CA GLN A 160 20.47 1.65 -6.67
C GLN A 160 21.56 1.87 -7.74
N GLY A 161 22.49 2.80 -7.51
CA GLY A 161 23.63 3.06 -8.39
C GLY A 161 24.54 1.85 -8.58
N CYS A 162 24.65 0.97 -7.57
CA CYS A 162 25.36 -0.30 -7.63
C CYS A 162 24.50 -1.46 -8.17
N GLY A 163 23.29 -1.21 -8.66
CA GLY A 163 22.39 -2.24 -9.18
C GLY A 163 21.70 -3.10 -8.11
N ILE A 164 21.76 -2.70 -6.83
CA ILE A 164 21.08 -3.42 -5.74
C ILE A 164 19.59 -3.05 -5.77
N SER A 165 18.71 -4.04 -5.89
CA SER A 165 17.26 -3.81 -5.92
C SER A 165 16.75 -3.12 -4.64
N THR A 166 15.72 -2.28 -4.76
CA THR A 166 15.08 -1.60 -3.62
C THR A 166 14.63 -2.56 -2.53
N SER A 167 14.24 -3.80 -2.88
CA SER A 167 13.89 -4.83 -1.91
C SER A 167 15.06 -5.22 -1.00
N LYS A 168 16.25 -5.42 -1.60
CA LYS A 168 17.47 -5.76 -0.85
C LYS A 168 17.97 -4.57 -0.03
N THR A 169 17.86 -3.36 -0.59
CA THR A 169 18.12 -2.12 0.15
C THR A 169 17.27 -2.03 1.41
N MET A 170 15.97 -2.32 1.32
CA MET A 170 15.09 -2.30 2.49
C MET A 170 15.43 -3.38 3.53
N GLN A 171 15.85 -4.56 3.10
CA GLN A 171 16.33 -5.60 4.03
C GLN A 171 17.59 -5.14 4.76
N TYR A 172 18.53 -4.53 4.05
CA TYR A 172 19.74 -3.95 4.63
C TYR A 172 19.41 -2.86 5.66
N LEU A 173 18.55 -1.90 5.31
CA LEU A 173 18.13 -0.82 6.21
C LEU A 173 17.43 -1.37 7.46
N ALA A 174 16.55 -2.36 7.30
CA ALA A 174 15.91 -3.02 8.43
C ALA A 174 16.93 -3.77 9.31
N GLY A 175 17.94 -4.39 8.72
CA GLY A 175 19.05 -5.01 9.46
C GLY A 175 19.82 -4.00 10.30
N MET A 176 20.15 -2.83 9.73
CA MET A 176 20.84 -1.76 10.47
C MET A 176 19.99 -1.16 11.59
N ALA A 177 18.70 -0.96 11.35
CA ALA A 177 17.78 -0.39 12.33
C ALA A 177 17.36 -1.39 13.43
N GLY A 178 17.68 -2.68 13.28
CA GLY A 178 17.24 -3.74 14.20
C GLY A 178 15.85 -4.31 13.90
N GLY A 179 15.14 -3.80 12.89
CA GLY A 179 13.86 -4.33 12.44
C GLY A 179 13.12 -3.37 11.51
N TYR A 180 12.12 -3.88 10.78
CA TYR A 180 11.31 -3.07 9.87
C TYR A 180 10.50 -1.96 10.56
N SER A 181 10.07 -2.20 11.81
CA SER A 181 9.36 -1.23 12.63
C SER A 181 10.19 0.01 12.96
N LEU A 182 11.53 -0.14 12.96
CA LEU A 182 12.49 0.88 13.40
C LEU A 182 13.09 1.68 12.24
N VAL A 183 12.87 1.25 11.00
CA VAL A 183 13.33 1.98 9.79
C VAL A 183 12.61 3.33 9.62
N GLY A 184 11.42 3.50 10.20
CA GLY A 184 10.67 4.76 10.09
C GLY A 184 9.92 4.97 8.77
N PHE A 185 10.03 4.06 7.81
CA PHE A 185 9.23 4.06 6.57
C PHE A 185 9.07 2.65 5.98
N LEU A 186 8.13 2.51 5.04
CA LEU A 186 7.82 1.22 4.42
C LEU A 186 8.64 0.97 3.16
N LYS A 187 8.79 -0.31 2.83
CA LYS A 187 9.29 -0.77 1.52
C LYS A 187 8.60 -0.06 0.36
N LYS A 188 7.27 0.14 0.46
CA LYS A 188 6.49 0.88 -0.54
C LYS A 188 6.95 2.35 -0.67
N ASP A 189 7.27 3.02 0.42
CA ASP A 189 7.71 4.42 0.40
C ASP A 189 9.06 4.55 -0.32
N ALA A 190 9.95 3.57 -0.13
CA ALA A 190 11.22 3.46 -0.86
C ALA A 190 11.00 3.27 -2.37
N TYR A 191 10.10 2.35 -2.76
CA TYR A 191 9.74 2.18 -4.17
C TYR A 191 9.12 3.45 -4.76
N ASP A 192 8.19 4.09 -4.05
CA ASP A 192 7.54 5.32 -4.49
C ASP A 192 8.56 6.50 -4.56
N TYR A 193 9.63 6.49 -3.77
CA TYR A 193 10.77 7.41 -3.89
C TYR A 193 11.61 7.13 -5.14
N VAL A 194 12.11 5.90 -5.30
CA VAL A 194 12.92 5.49 -6.45
C VAL A 194 12.17 5.72 -7.76
N ASP A 195 10.88 5.41 -7.80
CA ASP A 195 10.01 5.64 -8.96
C ASP A 195 9.83 7.13 -9.29
N ARG A 196 9.72 8.01 -8.27
CA ARG A 196 9.71 9.47 -8.47
C ARG A 196 11.05 9.97 -8.99
N SER A 197 12.15 9.56 -8.39
CA SER A 197 13.51 9.93 -8.82
C SER A 197 13.78 9.45 -10.25
N ARG A 198 13.32 8.25 -10.60
CA ARG A 198 13.41 7.70 -11.96
C ARG A 198 12.58 8.53 -12.94
N ARG A 199 11.30 8.82 -12.64
CA ARG A 199 10.44 9.64 -13.51
C ARG A 199 10.99 11.04 -13.74
N ALA A 200 11.63 11.65 -12.73
CA ALA A 200 12.23 12.97 -12.88
C ALA A 200 13.44 12.98 -13.85
N ARG A 201 14.05 11.82 -14.12
CA ARG A 201 15.20 11.66 -15.03
C ARG A 201 14.80 11.18 -16.43
N ILE A 202 13.54 10.77 -16.64
CA ILE A 202 13.04 10.28 -17.92
C ILE A 202 12.41 11.46 -18.68
N ALA A 203 12.89 11.73 -19.89
CA ALA A 203 12.22 12.63 -20.83
C ALA A 203 10.91 11.97 -21.33
N ASP A 204 9.85 12.75 -21.53
CA ASP A 204 8.56 12.22 -21.99
C ASP A 204 8.71 11.42 -23.29
N GLY A 205 8.28 10.16 -23.28
CA GLY A 205 8.25 9.29 -24.46
C GLY A 205 8.87 7.91 -24.26
N ASP A 206 9.95 7.76 -23.49
CA ASP A 206 10.75 6.51 -23.51
C ASP A 206 9.99 5.27 -23.02
N ALA A 207 9.29 5.38 -21.89
CA ALA A 207 8.55 4.25 -21.32
C ALA A 207 7.26 3.95 -22.10
N ASN A 208 6.62 4.97 -22.68
CA ASN A 208 5.40 4.78 -23.48
C ASN A 208 5.74 4.18 -24.85
N SER A 209 6.85 4.62 -25.46
CA SER A 209 7.43 3.97 -26.63
C SER A 209 7.81 2.52 -26.31
N ALA A 210 8.58 2.26 -25.25
CA ALA A 210 8.95 0.89 -24.84
C ALA A 210 7.74 -0.02 -24.55
N ILE A 211 6.65 0.52 -23.98
CA ILE A 211 5.41 -0.23 -23.75
C ILE A 211 4.66 -0.48 -25.07
N MET A 212 4.64 0.49 -26.00
CA MET A 212 4.15 0.25 -27.37
C MET A 212 4.97 -0.85 -28.04
N TRP A 213 6.30 -0.83 -27.94
CA TRP A 213 7.19 -1.86 -28.48
C TRP A 213 6.95 -3.26 -27.91
N LEU A 214 6.59 -3.35 -26.63
CA LEU A 214 6.36 -4.62 -25.93
C LEU A 214 4.97 -5.20 -26.17
N TYR A 215 3.98 -4.39 -26.55
CA TYR A 215 2.56 -4.79 -26.56
C TYR A 215 1.76 -4.38 -27.80
N ALA A 216 2.32 -3.63 -28.75
CA ALA A 216 1.65 -3.29 -30.00
C ALA A 216 1.46 -4.54 -30.88
N ASP A 217 0.28 -4.67 -31.47
CA ASP A 217 -0.03 -5.69 -32.49
C ASP A 217 0.39 -5.15 -33.86
N MET A 218 1.70 -5.18 -34.12
CA MET A 218 2.33 -4.65 -35.34
C MET A 218 3.01 -5.76 -36.15
N GLY A 219 3.21 -5.55 -37.46
CA GLY A 219 3.94 -6.50 -38.30
C GLY A 219 5.44 -6.50 -38.03
N VAL A 220 6.16 -7.57 -38.40
CA VAL A 220 7.64 -7.62 -38.27
C VAL A 220 8.31 -6.48 -39.04
N ASP A 221 7.87 -6.20 -40.26
CA ASP A 221 8.43 -5.12 -41.10
C ASP A 221 8.18 -3.72 -40.53
N GLU A 222 7.02 -3.53 -39.89
CA GLU A 222 6.65 -2.30 -39.19
C GLU A 222 7.52 -2.10 -37.95
N PHE A 223 7.76 -3.18 -37.18
CA PHE A 223 8.66 -3.18 -36.03
C PHE A 223 10.09 -2.81 -36.42
N GLU A 224 10.63 -3.41 -37.48
CA GLU A 224 12.00 -3.14 -37.95
C GLU A 224 12.17 -1.68 -38.43
N THR A 225 11.19 -1.17 -39.18
CA THR A 225 11.21 0.20 -39.70
C THR A 225 11.16 1.23 -38.58
N GLU A 226 10.24 1.06 -37.63
CA GLU A 226 10.15 1.97 -36.50
C GLU A 226 11.38 1.83 -35.58
N TRP A 227 11.97 0.62 -35.42
CA TRP A 227 13.12 0.40 -34.54
C TRP A 227 14.35 1.12 -35.07
N ALA A 228 14.57 1.07 -36.39
CA ALA A 228 15.61 1.84 -37.06
C ALA A 228 15.41 3.35 -36.87
N GLY A 229 14.17 3.84 -37.01
CA GLY A 229 13.82 5.25 -36.78
C GLY A 229 14.06 5.72 -35.35
N ALA A 230 13.63 4.92 -34.36
CA ALA A 230 13.87 5.19 -32.95
C ALA A 230 15.37 5.14 -32.62
N SER A 231 16.09 4.13 -33.10
CA SER A 231 17.52 3.97 -32.82
C SER A 231 18.36 5.10 -33.40
N ALA A 232 17.98 5.64 -34.56
CA ALA A 232 18.60 6.86 -35.11
C ALA A 232 18.25 8.11 -34.29
N LYS A 233 16.98 8.29 -33.92
CA LYS A 233 16.51 9.46 -33.17
C LYS A 233 17.13 9.58 -31.77
N TYR A 234 17.34 8.44 -31.11
CA TYR A 234 17.85 8.37 -29.73
C TYR A 234 19.33 7.97 -29.65
N GLY A 235 20.03 7.85 -30.79
CA GLY A 235 21.45 7.53 -30.84
C GLY A 235 21.82 6.14 -30.32
N LEU A 236 20.93 5.16 -30.46
CA LEU A 236 21.09 3.80 -29.92
C LEU A 236 21.98 2.90 -30.80
N ASN A 237 22.15 3.26 -32.07
CA ASN A 237 22.89 2.47 -33.07
C ASN A 237 24.34 2.17 -32.63
N ASP A 238 24.98 3.10 -31.93
CA ASP A 238 26.37 2.99 -31.51
C ASP A 238 26.54 2.54 -30.05
N THR A 239 25.44 2.15 -29.39
CA THR A 239 25.46 1.73 -28.00
C THR A 239 25.56 0.21 -27.87
N LEU A 240 26.43 -0.26 -26.98
CA LEU A 240 26.55 -1.69 -26.65
C LEU A 240 25.19 -2.27 -26.21
N TRP A 241 24.43 -1.48 -25.43
CA TRP A 241 23.12 -1.87 -24.94
C TRP A 241 22.08 -1.98 -26.07
N GLY A 242 21.99 -1.00 -26.97
CA GLY A 242 21.03 -1.02 -28.10
C GLY A 242 21.24 -2.22 -29.02
N ASN A 243 22.50 -2.52 -29.34
CA ASN A 243 22.87 -3.68 -30.15
C ASN A 243 22.56 -5.02 -29.45
N GLN A 244 22.80 -5.12 -28.14
CA GLN A 244 22.46 -6.33 -27.37
C GLN A 244 20.95 -6.55 -27.23
N VAL A 245 20.17 -5.48 -27.08
CA VAL A 245 18.70 -5.56 -26.97
C VAL A 245 18.10 -5.96 -28.31
N TYR A 246 18.55 -5.37 -29.42
CA TYR A 246 18.12 -5.72 -30.77
C TYR A 246 18.49 -7.16 -31.15
N GLY A 247 19.70 -7.60 -30.82
CA GLY A 247 20.15 -8.98 -31.05
C GLY A 247 19.30 -10.04 -30.33
N LYS A 248 18.48 -9.63 -29.35
CA LYS A 248 17.59 -10.51 -28.56
C LYS A 248 16.11 -10.33 -28.89
N ARG A 249 15.76 -9.56 -29.94
CA ARG A 249 14.38 -9.16 -30.25
C ARG A 249 13.38 -10.31 -30.34
N GLU A 250 13.78 -11.46 -30.88
CA GLU A 250 12.94 -12.68 -30.96
C GLU A 250 12.48 -13.23 -29.60
N MET A 251 13.15 -12.85 -28.50
CA MET A 251 12.80 -13.32 -27.14
C MET A 251 11.88 -12.38 -26.37
N TRP A 252 11.67 -11.13 -26.83
CA TRP A 252 10.95 -10.12 -26.06
C TRP A 252 9.96 -9.29 -26.88
N ALA A 253 10.15 -9.15 -28.19
CA ALA A 253 9.25 -8.38 -29.04
C ALA A 253 8.04 -9.23 -29.42
N ASN A 254 6.85 -8.71 -29.13
CA ASN A 254 5.58 -9.42 -29.30
C ASN A 254 5.34 -9.89 -30.75
N THR A 255 5.78 -9.09 -31.73
CA THR A 255 5.72 -9.40 -33.16
C THR A 255 6.38 -10.74 -33.51
N TYR A 256 7.43 -11.12 -32.78
CA TYR A 256 8.18 -12.36 -32.95
C TYR A 256 7.69 -13.51 -32.04
N LEU A 257 6.82 -13.22 -31.08
CA LEU A 257 6.30 -14.20 -30.10
C LEU A 257 4.86 -14.67 -30.44
N ARG A 258 4.29 -14.19 -31.55
CA ARG A 258 2.88 -14.36 -31.94
C ARG A 258 2.43 -15.83 -32.04
N ASP A 259 3.34 -16.72 -32.40
CA ASP A 259 3.06 -18.15 -32.59
C ASP A 259 3.43 -19.01 -31.36
N MET A 260 3.85 -18.39 -30.25
CA MET A 260 4.33 -19.09 -29.07
C MET A 260 3.21 -19.23 -28.01
N PHE A 261 2.50 -20.37 -27.99
CA PHE A 261 1.47 -20.66 -26.99
C PHE A 261 2.07 -20.87 -25.59
N CYS A 262 1.93 -19.86 -24.71
CA CYS A 262 2.49 -19.91 -23.35
C CYS A 262 1.54 -20.48 -22.27
N ALA A 263 0.35 -20.97 -22.65
CA ALA A 263 -0.62 -21.76 -21.87
C ALA A 263 -0.96 -21.34 -20.43
N GLY A 264 -0.54 -20.17 -19.93
CA GLY A 264 -0.86 -19.72 -18.58
C GLY A 264 -0.34 -20.60 -17.42
N PHE A 265 0.58 -21.56 -17.63
CA PHE A 265 1.03 -22.47 -16.57
C PHE A 265 2.54 -22.45 -16.32
N ARG A 266 2.91 -22.21 -15.05
CA ARG A 266 3.96 -23.01 -14.38
C ARG A 266 3.36 -23.60 -13.11
N THR A 267 3.24 -24.92 -13.11
CA THR A 267 2.65 -25.75 -12.06
C THR A 267 3.73 -26.25 -11.09
N THR A 268 4.19 -25.42 -10.15
CA THR A 268 4.36 -25.75 -8.71
C THR A 268 4.32 -24.48 -7.83
N SER A 269 3.49 -23.49 -8.20
CA SER A 269 3.49 -22.09 -7.74
C SER A 269 3.54 -21.84 -6.22
N ARG A 270 3.08 -22.77 -5.38
CA ARG A 270 3.18 -22.65 -3.91
C ARG A 270 4.58 -23.01 -3.37
N CYS A 271 5.20 -24.05 -3.89
CA CYS A 271 6.56 -24.46 -3.53
C CYS A 271 7.59 -23.62 -4.28
N GLU A 272 7.35 -23.27 -5.55
CA GLU A 272 8.16 -22.33 -6.34
C GLU A 272 8.16 -20.93 -5.75
N GLY A 273 7.04 -20.45 -5.20
CA GLY A 273 6.97 -19.15 -4.53
C GLY A 273 7.92 -19.10 -3.32
N ILE A 274 7.73 -20.03 -2.37
CA ILE A 274 8.59 -20.11 -1.17
C ILE A 274 10.03 -20.42 -1.56
N ASN A 275 10.28 -21.38 -2.46
CA ASN A 275 11.63 -21.72 -2.90
C ASN A 275 12.29 -20.57 -3.66
N SER A 276 11.57 -19.81 -4.48
CA SER A 276 12.13 -18.63 -5.18
C SER A 276 12.45 -17.50 -4.22
N VAL A 277 11.69 -17.37 -3.13
CA VAL A 277 11.97 -16.40 -2.06
C VAL A 277 13.17 -16.89 -1.25
N VAL A 278 13.16 -18.13 -0.76
CA VAL A 278 14.25 -18.75 0.01
C VAL A 278 15.56 -18.76 -0.78
N LYS A 279 15.54 -19.13 -2.07
CA LYS A 279 16.72 -19.10 -2.95
C LYS A 279 17.38 -17.71 -3.07
N LYS A 280 16.66 -16.61 -2.80
CA LYS A 280 17.28 -15.26 -2.77
C LYS A 280 18.24 -15.08 -1.57
N PHE A 281 18.08 -15.89 -0.54
CA PHE A 281 18.84 -15.83 0.71
C PHE A 281 19.76 -17.02 0.92
N LEU A 282 19.76 -18.01 0.02
CA LEU A 282 20.60 -19.19 0.09
C LEU A 282 21.67 -19.17 -1.00
N GLN A 283 22.91 -19.45 -0.62
CA GLN A 283 24.00 -19.74 -1.55
C GLN A 283 24.67 -21.04 -1.09
N SER A 284 25.15 -21.85 -2.05
CA SER A 284 25.80 -23.13 -1.76
C SER A 284 27.05 -23.01 -0.88
N LYS A 285 27.63 -21.81 -0.80
CA LYS A 285 28.81 -21.48 0.01
C LYS A 285 28.49 -20.99 1.43
N HIS A 286 27.21 -20.86 1.81
CA HIS A 286 26.86 -20.44 3.16
C HIS A 286 27.21 -21.53 4.18
N THR A 287 27.80 -21.10 5.28
CA THR A 287 27.92 -21.91 6.49
C THR A 287 26.54 -22.17 7.10
N MET A 288 26.43 -23.17 7.97
CA MET A 288 25.19 -23.44 8.71
C MET A 288 24.74 -22.24 9.54
N LEU A 289 25.68 -21.45 10.08
CA LEU A 289 25.37 -20.23 10.83
C LEU A 289 24.75 -19.16 9.92
N GLU A 290 25.38 -18.88 8.78
CA GLU A 290 24.87 -17.91 7.79
C GLU A 290 23.52 -18.35 7.23
N LEU A 291 23.31 -19.65 7.04
CA LEU A 291 22.02 -20.21 6.64
C LEU A 291 20.91 -19.86 7.65
N VAL A 292 21.15 -20.11 8.94
CA VAL A 292 20.17 -19.83 10.01
C VAL A 292 19.87 -18.34 10.11
N GLN A 293 20.91 -17.48 10.07
CA GLN A 293 20.74 -16.02 10.09
C GLN A 293 19.93 -15.51 8.89
N ASN A 294 20.19 -16.04 7.69
CA ASN A 294 19.46 -15.69 6.49
C ASN A 294 17.98 -16.12 6.54
N LEU A 295 17.69 -17.30 7.10
CA LEU A 295 16.31 -17.76 7.32
C LEU A 295 15.58 -16.89 8.36
N GLU A 296 16.27 -16.42 9.40
CA GLU A 296 15.70 -15.51 10.38
C GLU A 296 15.30 -14.16 9.73
N LEU A 297 16.17 -13.59 8.89
CA LEU A 297 15.85 -12.38 8.11
C LEU A 297 14.63 -12.57 7.21
N LEU A 298 14.51 -13.74 6.58
CA LEU A 298 13.35 -14.09 5.77
C LEU A 298 12.05 -14.15 6.61
N LEU A 299 12.11 -14.78 7.79
CA LEU A 299 10.97 -14.83 8.72
C LEU A 299 10.56 -13.42 9.17
N ARG A 300 11.52 -12.52 9.41
CA ARG A 300 11.23 -11.11 9.71
C ARG A 300 10.51 -10.41 8.55
N GLU A 301 10.90 -10.68 7.30
CA GLU A 301 10.18 -10.13 6.13
C GLU A 301 8.75 -10.69 6.04
N PHE A 302 8.53 -11.98 6.30
CA PHE A 302 7.18 -12.56 6.32
C PHE A 302 6.30 -11.97 7.42
N ARG A 303 6.80 -11.89 8.65
CA ARG A 303 6.08 -11.29 9.79
C ARG A 303 5.72 -9.82 9.51
N ASN A 304 6.64 -9.06 8.93
CA ASN A 304 6.38 -7.66 8.54
C ASN A 304 5.29 -7.57 7.44
N ASN A 305 5.33 -8.44 6.43
CA ASN A 305 4.30 -8.46 5.39
C ASN A 305 2.91 -8.84 5.91
N GLU A 306 2.85 -9.74 6.89
CA GLU A 306 1.62 -10.09 7.59
C GLU A 306 1.09 -8.91 8.41
N LEU A 307 1.94 -8.27 9.22
CA LEU A 307 1.59 -7.07 10.00
C LEU A 307 1.06 -5.94 9.11
N LEU A 308 1.71 -5.70 7.97
CA LEU A 308 1.25 -4.73 6.97
C LEU A 308 -0.12 -5.08 6.39
N SER A 309 -0.37 -6.37 6.16
CA SER A 309 -1.66 -6.86 5.63
C SER A 309 -2.77 -6.72 6.66
N GLN A 310 -2.48 -7.01 7.93
CA GLN A 310 -3.39 -6.79 9.04
C GLN A 310 -3.70 -5.29 9.19
N PHE A 311 -2.67 -4.44 9.19
CA PHE A 311 -2.81 -2.99 9.28
C PHE A 311 -3.73 -2.44 8.19
N ARG A 312 -3.50 -2.81 6.93
CA ARG A 312 -4.35 -2.37 5.80
C ARG A 312 -5.80 -2.81 5.91
N SER A 313 -6.05 -3.91 6.62
CA SER A 313 -7.40 -4.45 6.81
C SER A 313 -8.16 -3.70 7.91
N ILE A 314 -7.46 -3.22 8.95
CA ILE A 314 -8.07 -2.49 10.09
C ILE A 314 -8.02 -0.96 9.95
N TYR A 315 -7.09 -0.42 9.16
CA TYR A 315 -6.83 1.01 9.11
C TYR A 315 -7.88 1.81 8.31
N GLY A 316 -8.64 1.15 7.42
CA GLY A 316 -9.72 1.78 6.68
C GLY A 316 -10.71 0.78 6.11
N ASP A 317 -11.96 1.23 5.99
CA ASP A 317 -13.08 0.44 5.51
C ASP A 317 -13.11 0.42 3.98
N PRO A 318 -13.43 -0.69 3.33
CA PRO A 318 -13.59 -0.67 1.88
C PRO A 318 -14.87 0.10 1.50
N VAL A 319 -14.86 0.67 0.31
CA VAL A 319 -16.09 1.20 -0.27
C VAL A 319 -16.86 0.03 -0.88
N LEU A 320 -18.05 -0.22 -0.35
CA LEU A 320 -19.00 -1.19 -0.91
C LEU A 320 -19.55 -0.61 -2.22
N THR A 321 -19.53 -1.41 -3.28
CA THR A 321 -19.97 -0.94 -4.62
C THR A 321 -20.87 -1.94 -5.33
N THR A 322 -20.98 -3.17 -4.81
CA THR A 322 -21.83 -4.19 -5.41
C THR A 322 -23.28 -4.01 -4.97
N SER A 323 -24.22 -4.56 -5.73
CA SER A 323 -25.63 -4.66 -5.32
C SER A 323 -25.85 -5.67 -4.18
N LEU A 324 -24.82 -6.45 -3.81
CA LEU A 324 -24.84 -7.50 -2.79
C LEU A 324 -24.26 -6.99 -1.46
N ASP A 325 -24.79 -5.86 -0.97
CA ASP A 325 -24.23 -5.09 0.15
C ASP A 325 -24.01 -5.92 1.43
N SER A 326 -24.91 -6.86 1.73
CA SER A 326 -24.82 -7.75 2.91
C SER A 326 -23.67 -8.75 2.81
N LEU A 327 -23.49 -9.39 1.65
CA LEU A 327 -22.40 -10.33 1.38
C LEU A 327 -21.06 -9.60 1.29
N GLU A 328 -21.03 -8.46 0.60
CA GLU A 328 -19.82 -7.64 0.50
C GLU A 328 -19.37 -7.21 1.90
N ARG A 329 -20.29 -6.68 2.73
CA ARG A 329 -20.03 -6.28 4.13
C ARG A 329 -19.62 -7.44 5.02
N PHE A 330 -20.14 -8.64 4.80
CA PHE A 330 -19.66 -9.82 5.52
C PHE A 330 -18.22 -10.17 5.12
N ALA A 331 -17.92 -10.15 3.81
CA ALA A 331 -16.59 -10.42 3.29
C ALA A 331 -15.55 -9.41 3.80
N THR A 332 -15.91 -8.13 3.99
CA THR A 332 -14.99 -7.12 4.56
C THR A 332 -14.51 -7.45 5.97
N ARG A 333 -15.36 -8.13 6.77
CA ARG A 333 -15.07 -8.46 8.18
C ARG A 333 -14.28 -9.76 8.32
N VAL A 334 -14.52 -10.71 7.42
CA VAL A 334 -13.93 -12.05 7.51
C VAL A 334 -12.58 -12.13 6.81
N TYR A 335 -12.42 -11.41 5.69
CA TYR A 335 -11.23 -11.52 4.84
C TYR A 335 -10.27 -10.35 5.00
N THR A 336 -8.97 -10.61 4.84
CA THR A 336 -7.97 -9.56 4.67
C THR A 336 -8.31 -8.72 3.45
N ARG A 337 -7.81 -7.49 3.38
CA ARG A 337 -8.08 -6.59 2.24
C ARG A 337 -7.74 -7.21 0.89
N THR A 338 -6.68 -8.01 0.81
CA THR A 338 -6.28 -8.71 -0.41
C THR A 338 -7.33 -9.73 -0.84
N VAL A 339 -7.69 -10.64 0.06
CA VAL A 339 -8.69 -11.70 -0.23
C VAL A 339 -10.07 -11.09 -0.48
N PHE A 340 -10.44 -10.04 0.26
CA PHE A 340 -11.67 -9.29 0.02
C PHE A 340 -11.76 -8.76 -1.42
N ASN A 341 -10.66 -8.23 -1.98
CA ASN A 341 -10.68 -7.72 -3.35
C ASN A 341 -10.89 -8.85 -4.37
N ASP A 342 -10.43 -10.07 -4.09
CA ASP A 342 -10.68 -11.21 -4.98
C ASP A 342 -12.13 -11.69 -4.86
N VAL A 343 -12.67 -11.81 -3.65
CA VAL A 343 -14.10 -12.09 -3.42
C VAL A 343 -15.00 -11.02 -4.06
N LYS A 344 -14.60 -9.75 -4.00
CA LYS A 344 -15.33 -8.64 -4.60
C LYS A 344 -15.44 -8.79 -6.13
N LYS A 345 -14.37 -9.23 -6.82
CA LYS A 345 -14.44 -9.50 -8.27
C LYS A 345 -15.46 -10.59 -8.58
N GLU A 346 -15.51 -11.64 -7.76
CA GLU A 346 -16.53 -12.70 -7.91
C GLU A 346 -17.95 -12.17 -7.65
N LEU A 347 -18.13 -11.31 -6.63
CA LEU A 347 -19.43 -10.67 -6.36
C LEU A 347 -19.86 -9.75 -7.51
N GLU A 348 -18.93 -9.00 -8.10
CA GLU A 348 -19.17 -8.15 -9.28
C GLU A 348 -19.55 -8.99 -10.50
N ALA A 349 -18.88 -10.12 -10.72
CA ALA A 349 -19.22 -11.06 -11.78
C ALA A 349 -20.62 -11.68 -11.55
N ILE A 350 -20.97 -12.08 -10.33
CA ILE A 350 -22.31 -12.59 -10.00
C ILE A 350 -23.38 -11.51 -10.19
N ALA A 351 -23.08 -10.26 -9.84
CA ALA A 351 -24.02 -9.15 -10.03
C ALA A 351 -24.30 -8.85 -11.52
N SER A 352 -23.45 -9.33 -12.45
CA SER A 352 -23.67 -9.22 -13.90
C SER A 352 -24.56 -10.31 -14.50
N VAL A 353 -25.12 -11.22 -13.70
CA VAL A 353 -26.06 -12.25 -14.19
C VAL A 353 -27.42 -12.18 -13.48
N ASN A 354 -28.52 -12.34 -14.20
CA ASN A 354 -29.82 -12.57 -13.58
C ASN A 354 -30.10 -14.06 -13.44
N PHE A 355 -30.67 -14.43 -12.29
CA PHE A 355 -31.19 -15.76 -12.11
C PHE A 355 -32.54 -15.90 -12.81
N VAL A 356 -32.62 -16.82 -13.78
CA VAL A 356 -33.83 -17.09 -14.56
C VAL A 356 -34.62 -18.25 -13.96
N GLY A 357 -33.94 -19.29 -13.49
CA GLY A 357 -34.62 -20.43 -12.89
C GLY A 357 -33.69 -21.58 -12.52
N VAL A 358 -34.23 -22.53 -11.75
CA VAL A 358 -33.53 -23.77 -11.38
C VAL A 358 -34.37 -24.96 -11.78
N ARG A 359 -33.74 -25.93 -12.44
CA ARG A 359 -34.33 -27.24 -12.73
C ARG A 359 -33.53 -28.30 -12.00
N ARG A 360 -34.23 -29.24 -11.37
CA ARG A 360 -33.59 -30.35 -10.67
C ARG A 360 -33.67 -31.59 -11.55
N SER A 361 -32.53 -32.19 -11.84
CA SER A 361 -32.45 -33.45 -12.59
C SER A 361 -31.58 -34.43 -11.80
N LEU A 362 -32.22 -35.40 -11.15
CA LEU A 362 -31.58 -36.42 -10.29
C LEU A 362 -30.62 -35.80 -9.24
N THR A 363 -29.31 -35.98 -9.42
CA THR A 363 -28.22 -35.51 -8.54
C THR A 363 -27.68 -34.12 -8.91
N THR A 364 -28.18 -33.54 -10.00
CA THR A 364 -27.70 -32.29 -10.60
C THR A 364 -28.76 -31.21 -10.47
N LYS A 365 -28.35 -30.04 -9.96
CA LYS A 365 -29.14 -28.81 -10.08
C LYS A 365 -28.64 -28.05 -11.30
N VAL A 366 -29.56 -27.76 -12.22
CA VAL A 366 -29.32 -26.98 -13.42
C VAL A 366 -29.81 -25.57 -13.15
N TYR A 367 -28.90 -24.61 -13.12
CA TYR A 367 -29.21 -23.20 -12.96
C TYR A 367 -29.24 -22.56 -14.34
N THR A 368 -30.31 -21.86 -14.65
CA THR A 368 -30.41 -21.01 -15.85
C THR A 368 -30.23 -19.57 -15.40
N VAL A 369 -29.23 -18.91 -15.98
CA VAL A 369 -28.94 -17.50 -15.76
C VAL A 369 -28.87 -16.78 -17.10
N ASP A 370 -29.12 -15.48 -17.13
CA ASP A 370 -28.88 -14.63 -18.29
C ASP A 370 -27.95 -13.46 -17.93
N GLU A 371 -27.36 -12.81 -18.93
CA GLU A 371 -26.53 -11.64 -18.70
C GLU A 371 -27.37 -10.39 -18.44
N PHE A 372 -26.99 -9.63 -17.41
CA PHE A 372 -27.63 -8.37 -17.06
C PHE A 372 -27.48 -7.35 -18.21
N GLY A 373 -28.60 -6.90 -18.79
CA GLY A 373 -28.63 -5.96 -19.92
C GLY A 373 -28.77 -6.61 -21.30
N HIS A 374 -28.63 -7.93 -21.42
CA HIS A 374 -28.86 -8.70 -22.64
C HIS A 374 -29.81 -9.89 -22.39
N PRO A 375 -31.07 -9.64 -21.99
CA PRO A 375 -32.03 -10.70 -21.74
C PRO A 375 -32.30 -11.51 -23.02
N GLY A 376 -32.29 -12.85 -22.91
CA GLY A 376 -32.64 -13.77 -24.02
C GLY A 376 -31.55 -14.73 -24.48
N ARG A 377 -30.32 -14.68 -23.92
CA ARG A 377 -29.27 -15.70 -24.12
C ARG A 377 -29.02 -16.47 -22.82
N PRO A 378 -29.77 -17.57 -22.56
CA PRO A 378 -29.64 -18.32 -21.32
C PRO A 378 -28.32 -19.08 -21.26
N ILE A 379 -27.54 -18.84 -20.21
CA ILE A 379 -26.39 -19.65 -19.81
C ILE A 379 -26.88 -20.74 -18.85
N VAL A 380 -26.51 -21.98 -19.12
CA VAL A 380 -26.90 -23.14 -18.32
C VAL A 380 -25.70 -23.60 -17.51
N VAL A 381 -25.80 -23.54 -16.18
CA VAL A 381 -24.76 -23.97 -15.25
C VAL A 381 -25.19 -25.26 -14.56
N LEU A 382 -24.39 -26.32 -14.71
CA LEU A 382 -24.62 -27.61 -14.08
C LEU A 382 -23.88 -27.68 -12.74
N CYS A 383 -24.62 -27.89 -11.65
CA CYS A 383 -24.05 -28.07 -10.32
C CYS A 383 -24.37 -29.48 -9.81
N HIS A 384 -23.35 -30.33 -9.72
CA HIS A 384 -23.47 -31.67 -9.13
C HIS A 384 -23.30 -31.60 -7.61
N LYS A 385 -24.13 -32.36 -6.87
CA LYS A 385 -24.13 -32.40 -5.39
C LYS A 385 -22.79 -32.79 -4.72
N ASN A 386 -21.75 -33.15 -5.46
CA ASN A 386 -20.46 -33.60 -4.90
C ASN A 386 -19.39 -32.51 -4.76
N MET A 387 -19.70 -31.24 -5.00
CA MET A 387 -18.75 -30.15 -4.70
C MET A 387 -19.08 -29.51 -3.35
N GLY A 388 -18.35 -29.93 -2.30
CA GLY A 388 -18.15 -29.15 -1.08
C GLY A 388 -18.61 -29.78 0.24
N ARG A 389 -17.95 -30.84 0.70
CA ARG A 389 -17.44 -30.81 2.08
C ARG A 389 -16.09 -30.10 1.99
N LEU A 390 -16.08 -28.81 2.31
CA LEU A 390 -14.88 -28.03 2.58
C LEU A 390 -14.57 -28.12 4.08
#